data_AF-A0A6P3HD68-F1
#
_entry.id   AF-A0A6P3HD68-F1
#
_cell.length_a   1.000
_cell.length_b   1.000
_cell.length_c   1.000
_cell.angle_alpha   90.00
_cell.angle_beta   90.00
_cell.angle_gamma   90.00
#
_symmetry.space_group_name_H-M   'P 1'
#
loop_
_entity.id
_entity.type
_entity.pdbx_description
1 polymer ?
#
loop_
_entity_poly.entity_id
_entity_poly.type
_entity_poly.pdbx_seq_one_letter_code
_entity_poly.pdbx_strand_id
1 'polypeptide(L)'
;MPMVTRRLRDPDVNPCLSESDASTRCMAENNYDKESCSSHFLKYKNCRKFWNSVMIQRRQNGVKPPMPTAAERDEILGGLGKMPY
;
A
#
# COMPACT_ATOMS: atom_id res chain seq x y z
N MET A 1 -19.33 -15.07 -8.96
CA MET A 1 -18.37 -14.72 -7.89
C MET A 1 -17.64 -13.46 -8.31
N PRO A 2 -17.63 -12.39 -7.49
CA PRO A 2 -17.57 -11.03 -8.00
C PRO A 2 -16.13 -10.65 -8.37
N MET A 3 -15.93 -10.17 -9.60
CA MET A 3 -14.63 -9.73 -10.14
C MET A 3 -13.97 -8.58 -9.34
N VAL A 4 -14.67 -8.02 -8.34
CA VAL A 4 -14.24 -6.92 -7.48
C VAL A 4 -13.10 -7.32 -6.53
N THR A 5 -13.09 -8.54 -6.00
CA THR A 5 -12.04 -9.00 -5.08
C THR A 5 -10.68 -9.20 -5.78
N ARG A 6 -10.69 -9.41 -7.10
CA ARG A 6 -9.46 -9.58 -7.90
C ARG A 6 -8.70 -8.26 -8.10
N ARG A 7 -9.41 -7.14 -8.28
CA ARG A 7 -8.80 -5.79 -8.37
C ARG A 7 -8.13 -5.33 -7.08
N LEU A 8 -8.62 -5.78 -5.93
CA LEU A 8 -8.06 -5.40 -4.63
C LEU A 8 -6.72 -6.08 -4.34
N ARG A 9 -6.47 -7.26 -4.94
CA ARG A 9 -5.21 -8.01 -4.89
C ARG A 9 -4.25 -7.69 -6.04
N ASP A 10 -4.63 -6.75 -6.90
CA ASP A 10 -3.81 -6.34 -8.02
C ASP A 10 -2.65 -5.47 -7.50
N PRO A 11 -1.39 -5.92 -7.66
CA PRO A 11 -0.22 -5.15 -7.26
C PRO A 11 -0.17 -3.79 -7.94
N ASP A 12 -0.77 -3.62 -9.12
CA ASP A 12 -0.81 -2.35 -9.84
C ASP A 12 -1.88 -1.39 -9.30
N VAL A 13 -2.87 -1.87 -8.54
CA VAL A 13 -3.96 -1.02 -8.01
C VAL A 13 -3.74 -0.65 -6.55
N ASN A 14 -3.25 -1.58 -5.73
CA ASN A 14 -3.08 -1.36 -4.30
C ASN A 14 -1.62 -1.48 -3.87
N PRO A 15 -0.91 -0.36 -3.64
CA PRO A 15 0.49 -0.37 -3.28
C PRO A 15 0.76 -0.81 -1.84
N CYS A 16 -0.29 -0.93 -1.02
CA CYS A 16 -0.20 -1.28 0.39
C CYS A 16 -0.76 -2.68 0.65
N LEU A 17 -0.68 -3.56 -0.36
CA LEU A 17 -1.17 -4.92 -0.28
C LEU A 17 -0.41 -5.74 0.76
N SER A 18 0.92 -5.65 0.78
CA SER A 18 1.76 -6.35 1.75
C SER A 18 1.39 -5.98 3.20
N GLU A 19 1.17 -4.69 3.48
CA GLU A 19 0.79 -4.24 4.83
C GLU A 19 -0.65 -4.63 5.20
N SER A 20 -1.56 -4.64 4.20
CA SER A 20 -2.94 -5.10 4.38
C SER A 20 -2.97 -6.60 4.70
N ASP A 21 -2.16 -7.38 4.00
CA ASP A 21 -2.05 -8.82 4.21
C ASP A 21 -1.37 -9.11 5.56
N ALA A 22 -0.30 -8.40 5.91
CA ALA A 22 0.37 -8.53 7.20
C ALA A 22 -0.54 -8.18 8.39
N SER A 23 -1.31 -7.08 8.30
CA SER A 23 -2.30 -6.73 9.34
C SER A 23 -3.42 -7.77 9.44
N THR A 24 -3.86 -8.34 8.31
CA THR A 24 -4.87 -9.41 8.30
C THR A 24 -4.35 -10.69 8.93
N ARG A 25 -3.10 -11.09 8.65
CA ARG A 25 -2.45 -12.25 9.28
C ARG A 25 -2.28 -12.05 10.77
N CYS A 26 -1.78 -10.89 11.19
CA CYS A 26 -1.64 -10.57 12.61
C CYS A 26 -2.98 -10.68 13.35
N MET A 27 -4.06 -10.14 12.76
CA MET A 27 -5.40 -10.26 13.34
C MET A 27 -5.87 -11.72 13.44
N ALA A 28 -5.57 -12.54 12.43
CA ALA A 28 -5.93 -13.96 12.45
C ALA A 28 -5.18 -14.74 13.53
N GLU A 29 -3.91 -14.43 13.78
CA GLU A 29 -3.07 -15.11 14.78
C GLU A 29 -3.35 -14.63 16.22
N ASN A 30 -3.74 -13.36 16.40
CA ASN A 30 -3.95 -12.75 17.70
C ASN A 30 -5.44 -12.67 18.11
N ASN A 31 -6.29 -13.58 17.63
CA ASN A 31 -7.73 -13.60 17.96
C ASN A 31 -8.45 -12.27 17.70
N TYR A 32 -8.06 -11.54 16.65
CA TYR A 32 -8.57 -10.21 16.28
C TYR A 32 -8.26 -9.10 17.30
N ASP A 33 -7.21 -9.27 18.11
CA ASP A 33 -6.70 -8.23 18.99
C ASP A 33 -6.02 -7.10 18.18
N LYS A 34 -6.71 -5.97 18.10
CA LYS A 34 -6.27 -4.82 17.28
C LYS A 34 -5.07 -4.09 17.87
N GLU A 35 -4.92 -4.11 19.19
CA GLU A 35 -3.87 -3.41 19.91
C GLU A 35 -2.52 -4.07 19.63
N SER A 36 -2.50 -5.40 19.65
CA SER A 36 -1.33 -6.23 19.31
C SER A 36 -0.85 -5.99 17.86
N CYS A 37 -1.77 -5.71 16.95
CA CYS A 37 -1.49 -5.46 15.53
C CYS A 37 -1.40 -3.98 15.13
N SER A 38 -1.41 -3.06 16.10
CA SER A 38 -1.39 -1.61 15.90
C SER A 38 -0.22 -1.13 15.02
N SER A 39 0.94 -1.78 15.14
CA SER A 39 2.13 -1.52 14.33
C SER A 39 1.88 -1.76 12.83
N HIS A 40 1.23 -2.88 12.47
CA HIS A 40 0.88 -3.19 11.08
C HIS A 40 -0.15 -2.20 10.52
N PHE A 41 -1.13 -1.79 11.33
CA PHE A 41 -2.08 -0.75 10.93
C PHE A 41 -1.40 0.61 10.71
N LEU A 42 -0.39 0.94 11.52
CA LEU A 42 0.40 2.15 11.35
C LEU A 42 1.19 2.11 10.03
N LYS A 43 1.86 0.99 9.73
CA LYS A 43 2.55 0.78 8.43
C LYS A 43 1.59 0.94 7.25
N TYR A 44 0.42 0.32 7.32
CA TYR A 44 -0.61 0.46 6.27
C TYR A 44 -1.08 1.92 6.09
N LYS A 45 -1.29 2.67 7.19
CA LYS A 45 -1.64 4.10 7.13
C LYS A 45 -0.51 4.93 6.52
N ASN A 46 0.74 4.68 6.91
CA ASN A 46 1.91 5.38 6.38
C ASN A 46 2.10 5.10 4.89
N CYS A 47 1.93 3.84 4.47
CA CYS A 47 1.95 3.45 3.07
C CYS A 47 0.93 4.22 2.24
N ARG A 48 -0.34 4.25 2.68
CA ARG A 48 -1.38 5.00 1.96
C ARG A 48 -1.07 6.50 1.89
N LYS A 49 -0.54 7.07 2.97
CA LYS A 49 -0.17 8.49 3.01
C LYS A 49 0.95 8.80 2.01
N PHE A 50 1.99 7.97 1.98
CA PHE A 50 3.11 8.11 1.04
C PHE A 50 2.64 8.06 -0.41
N TRP A 51 1.90 7.01 -0.80
CA TRP A 51 1.43 6.86 -2.18
C TRP A 51 0.42 7.92 -2.58
N ASN A 52 -0.39 8.43 -1.65
CA ASN A 52 -1.27 9.57 -1.91
C ASN A 52 -0.46 10.84 -2.19
N SER A 53 0.63 11.09 -1.46
CA SER A 53 1.53 12.21 -1.76
C SER A 53 2.17 12.09 -3.14
N VAL A 54 2.64 10.89 -3.51
CA VAL A 54 3.16 10.62 -4.87
C VAL A 54 2.07 10.83 -5.92
N MET A 55 0.85 10.35 -5.69
CA MET A 55 -0.28 10.52 -6.59
C MET A 55 -0.62 11.99 -6.82
N ILE A 56 -0.62 12.80 -5.76
CA ILE A 56 -0.87 14.25 -5.84
C ILE A 56 0.23 14.93 -6.67
N GLN A 57 1.50 14.61 -6.44
CA GLN A 57 2.61 15.15 -7.21
C GLN A 57 2.53 14.76 -8.69
N ARG A 58 2.26 13.49 -9.00
CA ARG A 58 2.10 13.01 -10.39
C ARG A 58 0.93 13.70 -11.08
N ARG A 59 -0.17 13.92 -10.36
CA ARG A 59 -1.33 14.67 -10.86
C ARG A 59 -1.00 16.14 -11.15
N GLN A 60 -0.23 16.80 -10.28
CA GLN A 60 0.23 18.17 -10.49
C GLN A 60 1.14 18.28 -11.71
N ASN A 61 1.99 17.28 -11.93
CA ASN A 61 2.87 17.19 -13.10
C ASN A 61 2.16 16.73 -14.39
N GLY A 62 0.85 16.48 -14.35
CA GLY A 62 0.07 16.04 -15.51
C GLY A 62 0.34 14.61 -15.96
N VAL A 63 1.03 13.80 -15.15
CA VAL A 63 1.38 12.40 -15.47
C VAL A 63 0.16 11.50 -15.30
N LYS A 64 -0.17 10.72 -16.33
CA LYS A 64 -1.26 9.72 -16.33
C LYS A 64 -0.70 8.33 -16.62
N PRO A 65 -1.09 7.29 -15.85
CA PRO A 65 -1.98 7.32 -14.69
C PRO A 65 -1.37 8.03 -13.46
N PRO A 66 -2.20 8.66 -12.61
CA PRO A 66 -1.71 9.37 -11.42
C PRO A 66 -1.19 8.38 -10.36
N MET A 67 -1.71 7.15 -10.34
CA MET A 67 -1.13 6.06 -9.57
C MET A 67 0.06 5.46 -10.31
N PRO A 68 1.24 5.35 -9.67
CA PRO A 68 2.39 4.69 -10.28
C PRO A 68 2.12 3.20 -10.48
N THR A 69 2.61 2.63 -11.58
CA THR A 69 2.58 1.19 -11.87
C THR A 69 3.56 0.41 -10.99
N ALA A 70 3.45 -0.91 -10.87
CA ALA A 70 4.34 -1.72 -10.03
C ALA A 70 5.84 -1.48 -10.32
N ALA A 71 6.23 -1.33 -11.59
CA ALA A 71 7.61 -1.05 -11.98
C ALA A 71 8.10 0.31 -11.45
N GLU A 72 7.32 1.38 -11.65
CA GLU A 72 7.69 2.72 -11.16
C GLU A 72 7.72 2.79 -9.63
N ARG A 73 6.92 1.95 -8.96
CA ARG A 73 6.97 1.85 -7.50
C ARG A 73 8.27 1.26 -7.02
N ASP A 74 8.77 0.23 -7.70
CA ASP A 74 10.05 -0.39 -7.39
C ASP A 74 11.18 0.64 -7.54
N GLU A 75 11.14 1.46 -8.60
CA GLU A 75 12.08 2.56 -8.79
C GLU A 75 12.00 3.62 -7.67
N ILE A 76 10.79 4.04 -7.29
CA ILE A 76 10.57 5.01 -6.21
C ILE A 76 11.07 4.45 -4.86
N LEU A 77 10.80 3.17 -4.58
CA LEU A 77 11.25 2.51 -3.35
C LEU A 77 12.76 2.27 -3.35
N GLY A 78 13.34 1.87 -4.49
CA GLY A 78 14.78 1.71 -4.67
C GLY A 78 15.54 3.02 -4.49
N GLY A 79 15.00 4.14 -5.00
CA GLY A 79 15.57 5.47 -4.81
C GLY A 79 15.50 5.99 -3.37
N LEU A 80 14.55 5.51 -2.56
CA LEU A 80 14.42 5.89 -1.16
C LEU A 80 15.39 5.13 -0.23
N GLY A 81 15.95 3.99 -0.67
CA GLY A 81 16.90 3.18 0.09
C GLY A 81 16.32 2.53 1.38
N LYS A 82 15.07 2.83 1.73
CA LYS A 82 14.32 2.28 2.87
C LYS A 82 12.83 2.28 2.57
N MET A 83 12.09 1.33 3.14
CA MET A 83 10.62 1.38 3.11
C MET A 83 10.17 2.64 3.86
N PRO A 84 9.39 3.54 3.22
CA PRO A 84 8.96 4.79 3.83
C PRO A 84 7.85 4.60 4.88
N TYR A 85 7.49 3.36 5.21
CA TYR A 85 6.43 2.97 6.12
C TYR A 85 6.78 1.70 6.90
#